data_AF-A0A415G3T0-F1
#
_entry.id   AF-A0A415G3T0-F1
#
_cell.length_a   1.000
_cell.length_b   1.000
_cell.length_c   1.000
_cell.angle_alpha   90.00
_cell.angle_beta   90.00
_cell.angle_gamma   90.00
#
_symmetry.space_group_name_H-M   'P 1'
#
loop_
_entity.id
_entity.type
_entity.pdbx_description
1 polymer ?
#
loop_
_entity_poly.entity_id
_entity_poly.type
_entity_poly.pdbx_seq_one_letter_code
_entity_poly.pdbx_strand_id
1 'polypeptide(L)'
;MRKQKLLTKALAASMAVFMSVSQLSVPAFAAEGTKSVSIAGSTYTYSAEALEGYTQIGNSGLYYKLTNGTGLSGTIYGTSNLTYKEFYSGDVSSTDSFDVVTTASTSKYSVLSNAWTDYKKESAEAAGGYHVKGVANVNIAVDSDLYVESIILKDANKELSKAYEEASDITLNENPTQVPSQYKTLQNNGSYVSNNKTVTTVTDAVPTLTTGSTWGEYEIDVVETSTKYLRNSRQDEGFPVNSTIQGIILETTEGYKVGLEHLSNIWVQPYKLSFNVANEAATMGIAKSDNTAEFAKLVNKTINKITYVTPEGNYVYTFADGIFIKPAYSEEISGTFSDDMKSFTLNQLPTVKNGTLTVTYTVGAGHMKTPYTLYSGAIAKSVSLDLNAIPSDAEGGTYSVTISCDDYADIYVAIPVTEAQKAQLQELIKQAETALKGAGADDSVLLAHKMRQ
;
A
#
# COMPACT_ATOMS: atom_id res chain seq x y z
N MET A 1 -19.70 -36.87 -22.64
CA MET A 1 -19.03 -37.40 -23.85
C MET A 1 -19.59 -36.71 -25.09
N ARG A 2 -18.80 -35.85 -25.75
CA ARG A 2 -18.88 -35.58 -27.20
C ARG A 2 -17.58 -34.91 -27.61
N LYS A 3 -16.66 -35.73 -28.13
CA LYS A 3 -15.52 -35.30 -28.95
C LYS A 3 -16.01 -35.31 -30.40
N GLN A 4 -15.70 -34.30 -31.20
CA GLN A 4 -15.33 -34.54 -32.60
C GLN A 4 -14.61 -33.33 -33.22
N LYS A 5 -13.35 -33.58 -33.58
CA LYS A 5 -12.55 -32.88 -34.61
C LYS A 5 -13.22 -33.06 -35.98
N LEU A 6 -13.08 -32.09 -36.88
CA LEU A 6 -12.82 -32.26 -38.32
C LEU A 6 -12.57 -30.86 -38.93
N LEU A 7 -11.33 -30.47 -39.26
CA LEU A 7 -10.62 -30.70 -40.54
C LEU A 7 -11.23 -29.97 -41.74
N THR A 8 -10.58 -28.85 -42.08
CA THR A 8 -9.97 -28.54 -43.38
C THR A 8 -10.46 -29.33 -44.60
N LYS A 9 -11.13 -28.65 -45.54
CA LYS A 9 -10.93 -28.68 -47.02
C LYS A 9 -12.14 -28.10 -47.74
N ALA A 10 -11.95 -26.98 -48.43
CA ALA A 10 -12.50 -26.71 -49.76
C ALA A 10 -11.96 -25.37 -50.27
N LEU A 11 -10.73 -25.43 -50.78
CA LEU A 11 -10.14 -24.41 -51.64
C LEU A 11 -10.73 -24.56 -53.05
N ALA A 12 -10.99 -23.43 -53.69
CA ALA A 12 -11.14 -23.25 -55.15
C ALA A 12 -12.33 -23.93 -55.86
N ALA A 13 -13.38 -23.15 -56.09
CA ALA A 13 -14.10 -23.13 -57.37
C ALA A 13 -15.00 -21.89 -57.45
N SER A 14 -14.69 -21.00 -58.40
CA SER A 14 -15.57 -20.04 -59.08
C SER A 14 -14.88 -18.68 -59.26
N MET A 15 -13.86 -18.67 -60.12
CA MET A 15 -13.51 -17.50 -60.91
C MET A 15 -14.38 -17.50 -62.17
N ALA A 16 -14.71 -16.29 -62.63
CA ALA A 16 -15.37 -15.93 -63.89
C ALA A 16 -16.91 -16.08 -63.91
N VAL A 17 -17.59 -14.95 -63.76
CA VAL A 17 -18.27 -14.23 -64.85
C VAL A 17 -18.93 -12.98 -64.24
N PHE A 18 -18.43 -11.80 -64.62
CA PHE A 18 -19.17 -10.58 -65.00
C PHE A 18 -18.19 -9.40 -65.02
N MET A 19 -17.60 -9.15 -66.18
CA MET A 19 -17.10 -7.82 -66.51
C MET A 19 -18.32 -6.98 -66.94
N SER A 20 -18.67 -5.98 -66.13
CA SER A 20 -19.37 -4.80 -66.63
C SER A 20 -19.04 -3.63 -65.70
N VAL A 21 -18.49 -2.60 -66.31
CA VAL A 21 -18.01 -1.36 -65.71
C VAL A 21 -19.08 -0.73 -64.83
N SER A 22 -18.75 -0.53 -63.57
CA SER A 22 -19.28 0.53 -62.73
C SER A 22 -18.10 1.00 -61.91
N GLN A 23 -17.66 2.24 -62.13
CA GLN A 23 -16.74 2.93 -61.24
C GLN A 23 -17.39 2.95 -59.85
N LEU A 24 -17.09 1.95 -59.03
CA LEU A 24 -17.25 2.06 -57.60
C LEU A 24 -16.21 3.09 -57.18
N SER A 25 -16.70 4.27 -56.83
CA SER A 25 -15.93 5.28 -56.13
C SER A 25 -15.13 4.56 -55.04
N VAL A 26 -13.80 4.58 -55.18
CA VAL A 26 -12.91 4.47 -54.03
C VAL A 26 -13.51 5.42 -53.01
N PRO A 27 -13.84 4.99 -51.77
CA PRO A 27 -14.23 5.96 -50.77
C PRO A 27 -13.04 6.90 -50.68
N ALA A 28 -13.26 8.13 -51.16
CA ALA A 28 -12.39 9.23 -50.83
C ALA A 28 -12.22 9.13 -49.33
N PHE A 29 -10.97 9.03 -48.86
CA PHE A 29 -10.65 9.52 -47.53
C PHE A 29 -11.31 10.89 -47.47
N ALA A 30 -12.42 11.01 -46.75
CA ALA A 30 -12.98 12.30 -46.45
C ALA A 30 -11.83 13.09 -45.84
N ALA A 31 -11.47 14.22 -46.45
CA ALA A 31 -10.60 15.18 -45.80
C ALA A 31 -11.29 15.50 -44.46
N GLU A 32 -10.76 14.97 -43.36
CA GLU A 32 -11.21 15.40 -42.04
C GLU A 32 -10.85 16.88 -41.98
N GLY A 33 -11.88 17.73 -42.12
CA GLY A 33 -11.72 19.16 -41.95
C GLY A 33 -11.11 19.46 -40.58
N THR A 34 -10.57 20.67 -40.45
CA THR A 34 -10.02 21.18 -39.20
C THR A 34 -10.95 20.91 -38.01
N LYS A 35 -10.44 20.21 -36.99
CA LYS A 35 -11.11 19.97 -35.71
C LYS A 35 -10.66 21.00 -34.68
N SER A 36 -11.35 21.10 -33.54
CA SER A 36 -11.01 22.07 -32.49
C SER A 36 -11.21 21.52 -31.09
N VAL A 37 -10.31 21.88 -30.18
CA VAL A 37 -10.41 21.60 -28.75
C VAL A 37 -10.33 22.92 -27.96
N SER A 38 -11.08 23.00 -26.86
CA SER A 38 -11.04 24.14 -25.95
C SER A 38 -10.30 23.77 -24.67
N ILE A 39 -9.26 24.53 -24.33
CA ILE A 39 -8.37 24.29 -23.19
C ILE A 39 -8.21 25.61 -22.43
N ALA A 40 -8.63 25.64 -21.16
CA ALA A 40 -8.50 26.80 -20.28
C ALA A 40 -8.95 28.14 -20.92
N GLY A 41 -10.10 28.13 -21.62
CA GLY A 41 -10.66 29.32 -22.29
C GLY A 41 -9.99 29.71 -23.61
N SER A 42 -8.98 28.96 -24.06
CA SER A 42 -8.38 29.09 -25.39
C SER A 42 -8.89 28.01 -26.33
N THR A 43 -9.00 28.31 -27.62
CA THR A 43 -9.40 27.34 -28.65
C THR A 43 -8.23 27.04 -29.57
N TYR A 44 -7.90 25.76 -29.69
CA TYR A 44 -6.90 25.24 -30.60
C TYR A 44 -7.58 24.49 -31.72
N THR A 45 -7.22 24.79 -32.96
CA THR A 45 -7.62 24.02 -34.13
C THR A 45 -6.50 23.07 -34.54
N TYR A 46 -6.84 21.86 -34.96
CA TYR A 46 -5.86 20.88 -35.44
C TYR A 46 -6.31 20.18 -36.72
N SER A 47 -5.34 19.71 -37.50
CA SER A 47 -5.53 19.08 -38.81
C SER A 47 -4.48 17.99 -39.06
N ALA A 48 -4.83 17.00 -39.90
CA ALA A 48 -3.86 16.04 -40.44
C ALA A 48 -3.07 16.60 -41.64
N GLU A 49 -3.47 17.76 -42.17
CA GLU A 49 -2.80 18.46 -43.26
C GLU A 49 -1.90 19.58 -42.73
N ALA A 50 -0.76 19.79 -43.39
CA ALA A 50 0.13 20.90 -43.09
C ALA A 50 -0.47 22.20 -43.66
N LEU A 51 -1.14 22.97 -42.79
CA LEU A 51 -1.77 24.25 -43.11
C LEU A 51 -0.90 25.43 -42.67
N GLU A 52 -1.06 26.58 -43.32
CA GLU A 52 -0.28 27.78 -43.01
C GLU A 52 -0.48 28.24 -41.56
N GLY A 53 0.63 28.41 -40.84
CA GLY A 53 0.65 28.86 -39.45
C GLY A 53 0.26 27.79 -38.42
N TYR A 54 0.16 26.52 -38.81
CA TYR A 54 0.03 25.40 -37.88
C TYR A 54 1.41 24.80 -37.55
N THR A 55 1.58 24.38 -36.30
CA THR A 55 2.79 23.71 -35.79
C THR A 55 2.57 22.21 -35.74
N GLN A 56 3.56 21.42 -36.14
CA GLN A 56 3.48 19.96 -36.09
C GLN A 56 3.67 19.43 -34.66
N ILE A 57 2.84 18.48 -34.23
CA ILE A 57 2.98 17.79 -32.95
C ILE A 57 3.87 16.57 -33.13
N GLY A 58 5.16 16.70 -32.82
CA GLY A 58 6.16 15.63 -32.96
C GLY A 58 6.04 14.87 -34.29
N ASN A 59 5.99 13.54 -34.23
CA ASN A 59 5.82 12.67 -35.41
C ASN A 59 4.37 12.13 -35.56
N SER A 60 3.38 12.75 -34.92
CA SER A 60 2.00 12.25 -34.86
C SER A 60 1.22 12.35 -36.19
N GLY A 61 1.72 13.18 -37.11
CA GLY A 61 1.03 13.59 -38.33
C GLY A 61 -0.11 14.59 -38.08
N LEU A 62 -0.19 15.18 -36.89
CA LEU A 62 -1.13 16.28 -36.58
C LEU A 62 -0.38 17.61 -36.49
N TYR A 63 -1.08 18.65 -36.94
CA TYR A 63 -0.65 20.03 -36.85
C TYR A 63 -1.72 20.82 -36.09
N TYR A 64 -1.33 21.80 -35.28
CA TYR A 64 -2.26 22.61 -34.50
C TYR A 64 -1.94 24.11 -34.53
N LYS A 65 -2.94 24.93 -34.23
CA LYS A 65 -2.82 26.39 -34.15
C LYS A 65 -3.79 26.93 -33.10
N LEU A 66 -3.33 27.91 -32.32
CA LEU A 66 -4.21 28.72 -31.47
C LEU A 66 -5.06 29.65 -32.35
N THR A 67 -6.38 29.57 -32.24
CA THR A 67 -7.32 30.37 -33.05
C THR A 67 -8.16 31.35 -32.25
N ASN A 68 -8.28 31.15 -30.94
CA ASN A 68 -8.96 32.08 -30.03
C ASN A 68 -8.37 32.00 -28.61
N GLY A 69 -8.35 33.13 -27.90
CA GLY A 69 -7.77 33.25 -26.57
C GLY A 69 -6.29 33.64 -26.55
N THR A 70 -5.67 33.62 -25.37
CA THR A 70 -4.26 34.00 -25.16
C THR A 70 -3.30 32.82 -25.27
N GLY A 71 -3.81 31.59 -25.25
CA GLY A 71 -3.00 30.38 -25.11
C GLY A 71 -2.46 30.18 -23.69
N LEU A 72 -1.96 28.97 -23.44
CA LEU A 72 -1.16 28.66 -22.25
C LEU A 72 0.31 28.91 -22.59
N SER A 73 1.13 29.25 -21.60
CA SER A 73 2.55 29.51 -21.80
C SER A 73 3.39 29.15 -20.58
N GLY A 74 4.56 28.58 -20.82
CA GLY A 74 5.52 28.23 -19.77
C GLY A 74 5.06 27.04 -18.94
N THR A 75 5.47 27.02 -17.67
CA THR A 75 5.05 25.97 -16.74
C THR A 75 3.67 26.27 -16.20
N ILE A 76 2.77 25.30 -16.32
CA ILE A 76 1.42 25.35 -15.77
C ILE A 76 1.23 24.26 -14.72
N TYR A 77 0.21 24.44 -13.88
CA TYR A 77 -0.04 23.61 -12.71
C TYR A 77 -1.46 23.01 -12.73
N GLY A 78 -1.52 21.73 -12.37
CA GLY A 78 -2.75 20.98 -12.20
C GLY A 78 -2.57 19.88 -11.17
N THR A 79 -3.51 18.95 -11.13
CA THR A 79 -3.45 17.75 -10.29
C THR A 79 -3.58 16.48 -11.11
N SER A 80 -2.93 15.42 -10.65
CA SER A 80 -3.12 14.06 -11.18
C SER A 80 -3.08 13.04 -10.05
N ASN A 81 -3.58 11.85 -10.32
CA ASN A 81 -3.37 10.69 -9.45
C ASN A 81 -2.13 9.95 -9.96
N LEU A 82 -1.21 9.62 -9.05
CA LEU A 82 0.03 8.92 -9.38
C LEU A 82 0.03 7.54 -8.73
N THR A 83 0.57 6.54 -9.43
CA THR A 83 0.96 5.28 -8.79
C THR A 83 2.03 5.53 -7.72
N TYR A 84 2.22 4.61 -6.76
CA TYR A 84 3.32 4.77 -5.79
C TYR A 84 4.70 4.82 -6.46
N LYS A 85 4.87 4.09 -7.57
CA LYS A 85 6.09 4.12 -8.37
C LYS A 85 6.37 5.50 -8.96
N GLU A 86 5.36 6.12 -9.59
CA GLU A 86 5.47 7.49 -10.10
C GLU A 86 5.66 8.50 -8.97
N PHE A 87 4.89 8.37 -7.89
CA PHE A 87 4.94 9.28 -6.76
C PHE A 87 6.29 9.24 -6.06
N TYR A 88 6.88 8.08 -5.80
CA TYR A 88 8.18 8.00 -5.14
C TYR A 88 9.37 8.12 -6.10
N SER A 89 9.13 8.24 -7.41
CA SER A 89 10.18 8.38 -8.42
C SER A 89 11.13 9.53 -8.09
N GLY A 90 12.43 9.23 -8.04
CA GLY A 90 13.49 10.19 -7.70
C GLY A 90 13.61 10.57 -6.22
N ASP A 91 12.62 10.22 -5.38
CA ASP A 91 12.60 10.56 -3.95
C ASP A 91 13.15 9.43 -3.07
N VAL A 92 13.05 8.17 -3.53
CA VAL A 92 13.49 6.96 -2.81
C VAL A 92 14.59 6.21 -3.57
N SER A 93 15.23 5.24 -2.91
CA SER A 93 16.35 4.48 -3.50
C SER A 93 15.91 3.47 -4.57
N SER A 94 14.67 2.99 -4.53
CA SER A 94 14.09 2.07 -5.51
C SER A 94 12.58 2.21 -5.53
N THR A 95 11.99 2.08 -6.71
CA THR A 95 10.54 2.08 -6.91
C THR A 95 10.04 0.79 -7.57
N ASP A 96 10.91 -0.21 -7.72
CA ASP A 96 10.63 -1.41 -8.53
C ASP A 96 9.67 -2.39 -7.85
N SER A 97 9.52 -2.28 -6.53
CA SER A 97 8.70 -3.18 -5.71
C SER A 97 7.34 -2.60 -5.32
N PHE A 98 7.00 -1.38 -5.77
CA PHE A 98 5.67 -0.81 -5.52
C PHE A 98 4.62 -1.47 -6.42
N ASP A 99 3.50 -1.84 -5.82
CA ASP A 99 2.32 -2.36 -6.51
C ASP A 99 1.05 -1.88 -5.79
N VAL A 100 -0.10 -2.35 -6.25
CA VAL A 100 -1.41 -1.97 -5.76
C VAL A 100 -1.70 -2.61 -4.40
N VAL A 101 -2.03 -1.78 -3.40
CA VAL A 101 -2.39 -2.26 -2.06
C VAL A 101 -3.82 -2.78 -2.03
N THR A 102 -4.02 -4.05 -1.63
CA THR A 102 -5.34 -4.68 -1.53
C THR A 102 -5.90 -4.63 -0.11
N THR A 103 -7.11 -4.08 0.07
CA THR A 103 -7.78 -3.99 1.38
C THR A 103 -9.14 -4.68 1.37
N ALA A 104 -9.33 -5.63 2.29
CA ALA A 104 -10.62 -6.29 2.51
C ALA A 104 -11.64 -5.41 3.26
N SER A 105 -11.19 -4.34 3.93
CA SER A 105 -12.05 -3.45 4.70
C SER A 105 -12.55 -2.28 3.85
N THR A 106 -13.83 -2.27 3.51
CA THR A 106 -14.47 -1.19 2.74
C THR A 106 -14.68 0.11 3.54
N SER A 107 -14.59 0.06 4.87
CA SER A 107 -14.88 1.21 5.75
C SER A 107 -13.79 2.29 5.78
N LYS A 108 -12.60 2.03 5.20
CA LYS A 108 -11.41 2.90 5.33
C LYS A 108 -11.13 3.75 4.09
N TYR A 109 -11.92 3.62 3.01
CA TYR A 109 -11.60 4.20 1.69
C TYR A 109 -11.51 5.72 1.64
N SER A 110 -12.20 6.42 2.56
CA SER A 110 -12.23 7.88 2.62
C SER A 110 -11.44 8.47 3.78
N VAL A 111 -10.76 7.64 4.58
CA VAL A 111 -10.09 8.08 5.82
C VAL A 111 -8.75 8.78 5.53
N LEU A 112 -8.13 8.45 4.40
CA LEU A 112 -6.94 9.11 3.87
C LEU A 112 -7.33 9.71 2.52
N SER A 113 -7.61 11.01 2.49
CA SER A 113 -8.24 11.68 1.34
C SER A 113 -7.37 11.68 0.08
N ASN A 114 -6.05 11.56 0.25
CA ASN A 114 -5.08 11.47 -0.83
C ASN A 114 -4.64 10.03 -1.12
N ALA A 115 -5.35 9.01 -0.63
CA ALA A 115 -5.22 7.66 -1.15
C ALA A 115 -6.03 7.52 -2.45
N TRP A 116 -5.36 7.22 -3.57
CA TRP A 116 -6.06 6.97 -4.83
C TRP A 116 -6.63 5.55 -4.83
N THR A 117 -7.96 5.43 -4.88
CA THR A 117 -8.63 4.12 -4.78
C THR A 117 -9.52 3.83 -5.98
N ASP A 118 -9.77 2.54 -6.23
CA ASP A 118 -10.80 2.08 -7.20
C ASP A 118 -12.14 1.75 -6.54
N TYR A 119 -12.34 2.20 -5.30
CA TYR A 119 -13.51 1.88 -4.52
C TYR A 119 -14.80 2.26 -5.25
N LYS A 120 -15.64 1.26 -5.49
CA LYS A 120 -17.02 1.42 -5.95
C LYS A 120 -17.89 0.58 -5.04
N LYS A 121 -18.82 1.21 -4.31
CA LYS A 121 -19.62 0.58 -3.25
C LYS A 121 -20.17 -0.80 -3.64
N GLU A 122 -20.87 -0.88 -4.78
CA GLU A 122 -21.51 -2.09 -5.27
C GLU A 122 -20.51 -3.19 -5.70
N SER A 123 -19.32 -2.82 -6.15
CA SER A 123 -18.27 -3.75 -6.59
C SER A 123 -17.39 -4.23 -5.44
N ALA A 124 -17.13 -3.38 -4.46
CA ALA A 124 -16.19 -3.67 -3.38
C ALA A 124 -16.78 -4.69 -2.39
N GLU A 125 -18.07 -4.61 -2.12
CA GLU A 125 -18.79 -5.58 -1.29
C GLU A 125 -18.86 -6.96 -1.96
N ALA A 126 -18.97 -7.01 -3.29
CA ALA A 126 -18.99 -8.25 -4.07
C ALA A 126 -17.59 -8.85 -4.29
N ALA A 127 -16.55 -8.02 -4.43
CA ALA A 127 -15.16 -8.43 -4.66
C ALA A 127 -14.37 -8.71 -3.38
N GLY A 128 -14.97 -8.47 -2.21
CA GLY A 128 -14.32 -8.69 -0.91
C GLY A 128 -13.27 -7.62 -0.55
N GLY A 129 -13.37 -6.41 -1.11
CA GLY A 129 -12.43 -5.32 -0.85
C GLY A 129 -12.33 -4.27 -1.97
N TYR A 130 -11.35 -3.37 -1.84
CA TYR A 130 -10.94 -2.42 -2.89
C TYR A 130 -9.41 -2.27 -2.89
N HIS A 131 -8.91 -1.54 -3.88
CA HIS A 131 -7.49 -1.31 -4.07
C HIS A 131 -7.11 0.15 -3.83
N VAL A 132 -5.93 0.37 -3.23
CA VAL A 132 -5.24 1.66 -3.23
C VAL A 132 -4.14 1.59 -4.30
N LYS A 133 -4.32 2.37 -5.37
CA LYS A 133 -3.47 2.39 -6.56
C LYS A 133 -2.25 3.30 -6.42
N GLY A 134 -2.32 4.25 -5.47
CA GLY A 134 -1.26 5.21 -5.24
C GLY A 134 -1.75 6.44 -4.51
N VAL A 135 -1.31 7.61 -4.95
CA VAL A 135 -1.54 8.90 -4.31
C VAL A 135 -2.45 9.77 -5.19
N ALA A 136 -3.53 10.26 -4.62
CA ALA A 136 -4.47 11.14 -5.30
C ALA A 136 -4.11 12.62 -5.14
N ASN A 137 -4.62 13.43 -6.08
CA ASN A 137 -4.55 14.90 -6.01
C ASN A 137 -3.12 15.44 -5.84
N VAL A 138 -2.15 14.82 -6.51
CA VAL A 138 -0.76 15.29 -6.50
C VAL A 138 -0.66 16.51 -7.40
N ASN A 139 -0.13 17.63 -6.87
CA ASN A 139 0.14 18.82 -7.67
C ASN A 139 1.23 18.51 -8.71
N ILE A 140 0.95 18.77 -9.99
CA ILE A 140 1.86 18.53 -11.10
C ILE A 140 2.18 19.86 -11.79
N ALA A 141 3.48 20.12 -11.99
CA ALA A 141 4.00 21.11 -12.92
C ALA A 141 4.23 20.43 -14.27
N VAL A 142 3.69 21.01 -15.34
CA VAL A 142 3.82 20.50 -16.71
C VAL A 142 4.12 21.66 -17.66
N ASP A 143 4.88 21.37 -18.71
CA ASP A 143 5.09 22.32 -19.80
C ASP A 143 3.77 22.53 -20.58
N SER A 144 3.43 23.79 -20.89
CA SER A 144 2.16 24.12 -21.53
C SER A 144 2.01 23.51 -22.92
N ASP A 145 3.10 23.42 -23.70
CA ASP A 145 3.05 22.87 -25.05
C ASP A 145 2.82 21.36 -24.96
N LEU A 146 3.56 20.66 -24.10
CA LEU A 146 3.35 19.24 -23.82
C LEU A 146 1.90 18.95 -23.41
N TYR A 147 1.32 19.76 -22.52
CA TYR A 147 -0.06 19.61 -22.09
C TYR A 147 -1.04 19.81 -23.24
N VAL A 148 -0.96 20.92 -23.97
CA VAL A 148 -1.86 21.22 -25.10
C VAL A 148 -1.78 20.13 -26.17
N GLU A 149 -0.56 19.73 -26.54
CA GLU A 149 -0.33 18.66 -27.50
C GLU A 149 -0.92 17.33 -27.03
N SER A 150 -0.78 16.97 -25.75
CA SER A 150 -1.35 15.74 -25.20
C SER A 150 -2.88 15.70 -25.30
N ILE A 151 -3.55 16.81 -25.02
CA ILE A 151 -5.00 16.92 -25.10
C ILE A 151 -5.48 16.81 -26.55
N ILE A 152 -4.77 17.44 -27.50
CA ILE A 152 -5.08 17.32 -28.93
C ILE A 152 -4.89 15.89 -29.42
N LEU A 153 -3.81 15.23 -29.03
CA LEU A 153 -3.55 13.83 -29.39
C LEU A 153 -4.63 12.90 -28.83
N LYS A 154 -5.06 13.11 -27.57
CA LYS A 154 -6.15 12.37 -26.93
C LYS A 154 -7.49 12.56 -27.65
N ASP A 155 -7.84 13.81 -27.96
CA ASP A 155 -9.08 14.15 -28.69
C ASP A 155 -9.09 13.56 -30.11
N ALA A 156 -7.93 13.55 -30.78
CA ALA A 156 -7.75 12.91 -32.07
C ALA A 156 -7.63 11.37 -32.01
N ASN A 157 -7.79 10.78 -30.82
CA ASN A 157 -7.68 9.34 -30.56
C ASN A 157 -6.36 8.74 -31.10
N LYS A 158 -5.26 9.49 -30.96
CA LYS A 158 -3.90 9.02 -31.25
C LYS A 158 -3.36 8.25 -30.05
N GLU A 159 -2.46 7.30 -30.30
CA GLU A 159 -1.76 6.64 -29.21
C GLU A 159 -0.87 7.65 -28.47
N LEU A 160 -1.01 7.65 -27.15
CA LEU A 160 -0.19 8.43 -26.23
C LEU A 160 0.91 7.52 -25.68
N SER A 161 2.05 8.11 -25.34
CA SER A 161 3.10 7.39 -24.63
C SER A 161 3.94 8.35 -23.81
N LYS A 162 4.51 7.83 -22.71
CA LYS A 162 5.42 8.58 -21.83
C LYS A 162 4.74 9.86 -21.34
N ALA A 163 5.41 11.00 -21.47
CA ALA A 163 4.94 12.29 -20.98
C ALA A 163 3.60 12.74 -21.59
N TYR A 164 3.26 12.35 -22.83
CA TYR A 164 1.96 12.69 -23.41
C TYR A 164 0.81 11.92 -22.76
N GLU A 165 1.05 10.69 -22.32
CA GLU A 165 0.03 9.90 -21.61
C GLU A 165 -0.26 10.55 -20.26
N GLU A 166 0.79 10.76 -19.48
CA GLU A 166 0.77 11.43 -18.17
C GLU A 166 0.14 12.83 -18.23
N ALA A 167 0.58 13.67 -19.18
CA ALA A 167 0.09 15.04 -19.31
C ALA A 167 -1.40 15.10 -19.64
N SER A 168 -1.91 14.12 -20.37
CA SER A 168 -3.31 14.08 -20.81
C SER A 168 -4.31 13.76 -19.69
N ASP A 169 -3.81 13.24 -18.56
CA ASP A 169 -4.59 12.92 -17.37
C ASP A 169 -4.53 14.02 -16.30
N ILE A 170 -3.70 15.06 -16.51
CA ILE A 170 -3.63 16.22 -15.63
C ILE A 170 -4.92 17.05 -15.74
N THR A 171 -5.53 17.31 -14.59
CA THR A 171 -6.62 18.27 -14.44
C THR A 171 -6.03 19.63 -14.04
N LEU A 172 -6.13 20.64 -14.90
CA LEU A 172 -5.60 21.97 -14.58
C LEU A 172 -6.29 22.61 -13.38
N ASN A 173 -5.52 23.36 -12.60
CA ASN A 173 -6.04 24.19 -11.51
C ASN A 173 -6.92 25.32 -12.08
N GLU A 174 -7.82 25.88 -11.26
CA GLU A 174 -8.60 27.06 -11.62
C GLU A 174 -7.71 28.23 -12.10
N ASN A 175 -6.56 28.40 -11.42
CA ASN A 175 -5.48 29.27 -11.89
C ASN A 175 -4.24 28.42 -12.24
N PRO A 176 -4.06 28.03 -13.52
CA PRO A 176 -2.97 27.15 -13.93
C PRO A 176 -1.59 27.80 -13.85
N THR A 177 -1.49 29.11 -13.60
CA THR A 177 -0.20 29.82 -13.43
C THR A 177 0.21 29.96 -11.96
N GLN A 178 -0.68 29.65 -11.03
CA GLN A 178 -0.40 29.72 -9.61
C GLN A 178 0.44 28.52 -9.17
N VAL A 179 1.65 28.80 -8.68
CA VAL A 179 2.61 27.79 -8.21
C VAL A 179 2.13 27.20 -6.87
N PRO A 180 1.86 25.89 -6.78
CA PRO A 180 1.61 25.22 -5.50
C PRO A 180 2.88 25.15 -4.64
N SER A 181 2.72 25.07 -3.32
CA SER A 181 3.85 24.96 -2.38
C SER A 181 4.71 23.72 -2.65
N GLN A 182 4.06 22.57 -2.82
CA GLN A 182 4.67 21.28 -3.12
C GLN A 182 4.09 20.75 -4.42
N TYR A 183 4.94 20.31 -5.34
CA TYR A 183 4.53 19.74 -6.62
C TYR A 183 5.58 18.79 -7.18
N LYS A 184 5.17 17.97 -8.15
CA LYS A 184 6.04 17.15 -8.99
C LYS A 184 6.10 17.73 -10.39
N THR A 185 7.28 17.78 -10.98
CA THR A 185 7.46 18.20 -12.37
C THR A 185 7.42 16.97 -13.26
N LEU A 186 6.50 16.95 -14.22
CA LEU A 186 6.46 15.93 -15.26
C LEU A 186 7.60 16.18 -16.26
N GLN A 187 8.43 15.16 -16.44
CA GLN A 187 9.56 15.18 -17.37
C GLN A 187 9.15 14.61 -18.74
N ASN A 188 9.87 14.98 -19.79
CA ASN A 188 9.62 14.51 -21.17
C ASN A 188 9.69 12.98 -21.36
N ASN A 189 10.33 12.27 -20.44
CA ASN A 189 10.40 10.81 -20.45
C ASN A 189 9.21 10.13 -19.73
N GLY A 190 8.27 10.91 -19.15
CA GLY A 190 7.14 10.42 -18.36
C GLY A 190 7.44 10.24 -16.86
N SER A 191 8.67 10.52 -16.40
CA SER A 191 9.01 10.46 -14.98
C SER A 191 8.65 11.76 -14.24
N TYR A 192 8.61 11.69 -12.92
CA TYR A 192 8.27 12.81 -12.06
C TYR A 192 9.45 13.19 -11.17
N VAL A 193 9.64 14.50 -10.93
CA VAL A 193 10.65 15.01 -9.99
C VAL A 193 10.00 15.95 -8.99
N SER A 194 10.19 15.69 -7.69
CA SER A 194 9.68 16.53 -6.62
C SER A 194 10.43 17.87 -6.54
N ASN A 195 9.72 18.97 -6.27
CA ASN A 195 10.36 20.23 -5.87
C ASN A 195 10.96 20.16 -4.44
N ASN A 196 10.68 19.07 -3.71
CA ASN A 196 11.20 18.72 -2.39
C ASN A 196 11.14 19.88 -1.39
N LYS A 197 10.01 20.58 -1.34
CA LYS A 197 9.83 21.76 -0.49
C LYS A 197 9.76 21.33 0.98
N THR A 198 10.80 21.64 1.76
CA THR A 198 10.73 21.53 3.22
C THR A 198 9.96 22.73 3.81
N VAL A 199 8.92 22.42 4.58
CA VAL A 199 8.18 23.41 5.38
C VAL A 199 8.90 23.64 6.70
N THR A 200 9.25 22.55 7.40
CA THR A 200 9.97 22.59 8.67
C THR A 200 10.75 21.32 8.91
N THR A 201 11.78 21.42 9.76
CA THR A 201 12.48 20.29 10.37
C THR A 201 12.11 20.22 11.85
N VAL A 202 11.77 19.02 12.32
CA VAL A 202 11.31 18.73 13.68
C VAL A 202 12.38 17.88 14.37
N THR A 203 12.81 18.31 15.56
CA THR A 203 13.92 17.69 16.31
C THR A 203 13.54 17.32 17.75
N ASP A 204 12.36 17.71 18.21
CA ASP A 204 11.82 17.44 19.55
C ASP A 204 10.90 16.21 19.59
N ALA A 205 10.83 15.47 18.48
CA ALA A 205 10.07 14.23 18.40
C ALA A 205 10.90 13.05 18.91
N VAL A 206 10.24 12.21 19.70
CA VAL A 206 10.82 10.98 20.28
C VAL A 206 10.20 9.78 19.56
N PRO A 207 11.00 9.00 18.81
CA PRO A 207 10.51 7.80 18.17
C PRO A 207 10.56 6.61 19.14
N THR A 208 9.59 5.71 19.06
CA THR A 208 9.65 4.40 19.71
C THR A 208 9.47 3.29 18.69
N LEU A 209 10.30 2.26 18.76
CA LEU A 209 10.21 1.07 17.91
C LEU A 209 9.59 -0.08 18.71
N THR A 210 8.53 -0.68 18.16
CA THR A 210 7.96 -1.94 18.63
C THR A 210 8.19 -3.01 17.56
N THR A 211 8.51 -4.23 17.99
CA THR A 211 8.68 -5.38 17.08
C THR A 211 7.60 -6.42 17.30
N GLY A 212 7.14 -7.08 16.23
CA GLY A 212 6.07 -8.07 16.29
C GLY A 212 4.72 -7.48 16.73
N SER A 213 4.41 -6.27 16.25
CA SER A 213 3.16 -5.62 16.57
C SER A 213 1.98 -6.25 15.80
N THR A 214 0.75 -5.87 16.18
CA THR A 214 -0.44 -6.29 15.42
C THR A 214 -0.52 -5.64 14.04
N TRP A 215 0.26 -4.58 13.78
CA TRP A 215 0.24 -3.79 12.54
C TRP A 215 1.45 -4.04 11.62
N GLY A 216 2.47 -4.74 12.11
CA GLY A 216 3.60 -5.19 11.31
C GLY A 216 4.73 -5.75 12.17
N GLU A 217 5.73 -6.35 11.52
CA GLU A 217 6.96 -6.81 12.16
C GLU A 217 7.70 -5.67 12.86
N TYR A 218 7.63 -4.46 12.30
CA TYR A 218 8.14 -3.24 12.92
C TYR A 218 7.04 -2.17 12.92
N GLU A 219 6.88 -1.50 14.05
CA GLU A 219 6.01 -0.34 14.23
C GLU A 219 6.83 0.80 14.84
N ILE A 220 6.77 1.97 14.22
CA ILE A 220 7.42 3.19 14.69
C ILE A 220 6.33 4.18 15.06
N ASP A 221 6.34 4.61 16.31
CA ASP A 221 5.53 5.71 16.80
C ASP A 221 6.41 6.96 16.93
N VAL A 222 6.02 8.05 16.28
CA VAL A 222 6.71 9.34 16.31
C VAL A 222 5.89 10.31 17.16
N VAL A 223 6.37 10.65 18.35
CA VAL A 223 5.63 11.54 19.26
C VAL A 223 6.38 12.85 19.43
N GLU A 224 5.75 13.95 19.01
CA GLU A 224 6.27 15.29 19.27
C GLU A 224 6.09 15.68 20.74
N THR A 225 7.11 16.31 21.32
CA THR A 225 6.95 16.95 22.64
C THR A 225 6.06 18.19 22.53
N SER A 226 6.11 18.91 21.40
CA SER A 226 5.32 20.13 21.17
C SER A 226 3.91 19.90 20.58
N THR A 227 3.61 18.71 20.03
CA THR A 227 2.32 18.37 19.37
C THR A 227 1.81 19.43 18.38
N LYS A 228 2.71 19.96 17.56
CA LYS A 228 2.47 21.07 16.65
C LYS A 228 2.14 20.64 15.23
N TYR A 229 2.77 19.58 14.70
CA TYR A 229 2.72 19.28 13.27
C TYR A 229 2.04 17.95 12.96
N LEU A 230 2.42 16.90 13.67
CA LEU A 230 1.97 15.53 13.46
C LEU A 230 0.73 15.20 14.27
N ARG A 231 -0.38 14.89 13.58
CA ARG A 231 -1.58 14.43 14.29
C ARG A 231 -1.29 13.12 15.02
N ASN A 232 -1.65 13.09 16.30
CA ASN A 232 -1.57 11.91 17.16
C ASN A 232 -2.94 11.29 17.48
N SER A 233 -4.00 11.79 16.86
CA SER A 233 -5.38 11.32 17.02
C SER A 233 -6.08 11.17 15.66
N ARG A 234 -7.37 10.81 15.67
CA ARG A 234 -8.20 10.77 14.45
C ARG A 234 -8.75 12.14 14.04
N GLN A 235 -8.51 13.17 14.85
CA GLN A 235 -8.94 14.53 14.56
C GLN A 235 -7.88 15.24 13.72
N ASP A 236 -8.30 15.89 12.65
CA ASP A 236 -7.39 16.63 11.76
C ASP A 236 -7.16 18.08 12.22
N GLU A 237 -8.06 18.63 13.03
CA GLU A 237 -8.06 20.06 13.38
C GLU A 237 -6.75 20.48 14.06
N GLY A 238 -6.12 21.52 13.50
CA GLY A 238 -4.89 22.10 14.02
C GLY A 238 -3.59 21.42 13.59
N PHE A 239 -3.64 20.30 12.86
CA PHE A 239 -2.44 19.57 12.42
C PHE A 239 -2.18 19.71 10.91
N PRO A 240 -1.01 20.22 10.52
CA PRO A 240 -0.56 20.21 9.12
C PRO A 240 -0.31 18.82 8.54
N VAL A 241 0.21 17.87 9.33
CA VAL A 241 0.39 16.47 8.91
C VAL A 241 -0.80 15.67 9.42
N ASN A 242 -1.77 15.44 8.53
CA ASN A 242 -3.08 14.92 8.87
C ASN A 242 -3.60 13.83 7.89
N SER A 243 -4.92 13.64 7.75
CA SER A 243 -5.52 12.69 6.81
C SER A 243 -5.19 12.92 5.33
N THR A 244 -4.73 14.12 4.98
CA THR A 244 -4.32 14.52 3.62
C THR A 244 -2.87 14.17 3.29
N ILE A 245 -2.18 13.42 4.17
CA ILE A 245 -0.83 12.89 3.91
C ILE A 245 -0.78 12.24 2.51
N GLN A 246 0.27 12.52 1.76
CA GLN A 246 0.52 11.96 0.43
C GLN A 246 1.51 10.80 0.48
N GLY A 247 2.39 10.77 1.47
CA GLY A 247 3.34 9.68 1.66
C GLY A 247 4.26 9.91 2.84
N ILE A 248 5.05 8.89 3.18
CA ILE A 248 6.10 8.95 4.18
C ILE A 248 7.36 8.31 3.58
N ILE A 249 8.51 8.95 3.80
CA ILE A 249 9.82 8.44 3.40
C ILE A 249 10.66 8.19 4.64
N LEU A 250 11.16 6.97 4.77
CA LEU A 250 12.16 6.58 5.78
C LEU A 250 13.55 6.75 5.17
N GLU A 251 14.49 7.37 5.89
CA GLU A 251 15.88 7.52 5.46
C GLU A 251 16.84 7.05 6.55
N THR A 252 17.79 6.20 6.14
CA THR A 252 18.84 5.69 7.03
C THR A 252 20.00 6.66 7.16
N THR A 253 20.83 6.48 8.18
CA THR A 253 22.09 7.21 8.34
C THR A 253 23.05 7.05 7.15
N GLU A 254 22.91 5.98 6.38
CA GLU A 254 23.67 5.69 5.15
C GLU A 254 23.04 6.32 3.90
N GLY A 255 21.92 7.02 4.03
CA GLY A 255 21.22 7.71 2.93
C GLY A 255 20.30 6.81 2.10
N TYR A 256 20.06 5.57 2.51
CA TYR A 256 19.10 4.68 1.86
C TYR A 256 17.68 5.11 2.22
N LYS A 257 16.79 5.19 1.21
CA LYS A 257 15.45 5.74 1.33
C LYS A 257 14.39 4.78 0.84
N VAL A 258 13.31 4.65 1.61
CA VAL A 258 12.15 3.82 1.27
C VAL A 258 10.86 4.59 1.49
N GLY A 259 9.92 4.50 0.55
CA GLY A 259 8.59 5.10 0.63
C GLY A 259 7.56 4.15 1.23
N LEU A 260 6.56 4.71 1.91
CA LEU A 260 5.49 3.98 2.59
C LEU A 260 4.14 4.11 1.85
N GLU A 261 3.32 3.07 1.90
CA GLU A 261 2.05 2.99 1.18
C GLU A 261 0.85 3.19 2.13
N HIS A 262 -0.19 3.89 1.68
CA HIS A 262 -1.43 4.04 2.44
C HIS A 262 -2.11 2.70 2.70
N LEU A 263 -2.61 2.54 3.93
CA LEU A 263 -3.32 1.35 4.45
C LEU A 263 -2.51 0.05 4.51
N SER A 264 -1.29 0.01 3.96
CA SER A 264 -0.32 -1.03 4.25
C SER A 264 0.66 -0.59 5.35
N ASN A 265 1.24 0.61 5.20
CA ASN A 265 2.21 1.16 6.13
C ASN A 265 1.70 2.42 6.85
N ILE A 266 0.96 3.26 6.13
CA ILE A 266 0.41 4.53 6.64
C ILE A 266 -1.04 4.32 6.99
N TRP A 267 -1.35 4.34 8.28
CA TRP A 267 -2.71 4.13 8.78
C TRP A 267 -3.43 5.45 9.06
N VAL A 268 -4.61 5.35 9.67
CA VAL A 268 -5.48 6.47 10.08
C VAL A 268 -4.79 7.46 11.03
N GLN A 269 -3.64 7.10 11.57
CA GLN A 269 -2.86 7.91 12.50
C GLN A 269 -1.40 7.92 12.01
N PRO A 270 -0.97 8.94 11.23
CA PRO A 270 0.32 8.97 10.56
C PRO A 270 1.50 9.00 11.53
N TYR A 271 1.29 9.36 12.79
CA TYR A 271 2.33 9.21 13.82
C TYR A 271 2.73 7.76 14.08
N LYS A 272 1.87 6.80 13.74
CA LYS A 272 2.14 5.36 13.77
C LYS A 272 2.32 4.85 12.35
N LEU A 273 3.48 4.28 12.08
CA LEU A 273 3.75 3.62 10.81
C LEU A 273 4.28 2.22 11.07
N SER A 274 3.98 1.30 10.17
CA SER A 274 4.43 -0.08 10.30
C SER A 274 4.89 -0.64 8.96
N PHE A 275 5.78 -1.62 9.02
CA PHE A 275 6.23 -2.33 7.82
C PHE A 275 6.64 -3.77 8.18
N ASN A 276 6.55 -4.62 7.17
CA ASN A 276 7.02 -6.00 7.22
C ASN A 276 8.26 -6.13 6.33
N VAL A 277 9.21 -6.94 6.75
CA VAL A 277 10.41 -7.28 5.98
C VAL A 277 10.34 -8.69 5.40
N ALA A 278 9.50 -9.57 5.98
CA ALA A 278 9.12 -10.82 5.36
C ALA A 278 7.72 -10.74 4.72
N ASN A 279 7.55 -11.36 3.56
CA ASN A 279 6.24 -11.50 2.89
C ASN A 279 5.49 -12.73 3.41
N GLU A 280 5.52 -12.94 4.73
CA GLU A 280 4.69 -13.98 5.36
C GLU A 280 3.26 -13.48 5.51
N ALA A 281 2.30 -14.40 5.44
CA ALA A 281 0.88 -14.09 5.35
C ALA A 281 0.48 -13.02 6.37
N ALA A 282 -0.05 -11.90 5.87
CA ALA A 282 -0.53 -10.77 6.64
C ALA A 282 -1.06 -11.21 8.01
N THR A 283 -0.35 -10.80 9.07
CA THR A 283 -0.91 -10.81 10.41
C THR A 283 -2.26 -10.11 10.35
N MET A 284 -3.26 -10.75 10.98
CA MET A 284 -4.69 -10.50 10.82
C MET A 284 -5.05 -9.02 10.58
N GLY A 285 -5.37 -8.65 9.32
CA GLY A 285 -6.03 -7.37 8.98
C GLY A 285 -5.16 -6.28 8.34
N ILE A 286 -3.88 -6.54 8.04
CA ILE A 286 -3.00 -5.62 7.30
C ILE A 286 -3.02 -5.96 5.80
N ALA A 287 -3.07 -4.94 4.95
CA ALA A 287 -2.89 -5.13 3.51
C ALA A 287 -1.43 -5.51 3.22
N LYS A 288 -1.20 -6.54 2.40
CA LYS A 288 0.16 -6.91 1.97
C LYS A 288 0.84 -5.69 1.33
N SER A 289 2.06 -5.38 1.75
CA SER A 289 2.93 -4.46 1.01
C SER A 289 3.80 -5.29 0.08
N ASP A 290 3.92 -4.85 -1.16
CA ASP A 290 4.81 -5.49 -2.13
C ASP A 290 6.25 -4.93 -2.04
N ASN A 291 6.46 -3.87 -1.24
CA ASN A 291 7.76 -3.23 -1.03
C ASN A 291 8.66 -3.91 0.04
N THR A 292 8.31 -5.14 0.45
CA THR A 292 9.05 -5.90 1.48
C THR A 292 10.54 -6.09 1.17
N ALA A 293 10.92 -6.23 -0.10
CA ALA A 293 12.31 -6.36 -0.51
C ALA A 293 13.15 -5.11 -0.19
N GLU A 294 12.56 -3.92 -0.33
CA GLU A 294 13.22 -2.66 0.02
C GLU A 294 13.19 -2.42 1.54
N PHE A 295 12.14 -2.86 2.25
CA PHE A 295 12.08 -2.82 3.71
C PHE A 295 13.08 -3.76 4.37
N ALA A 296 13.34 -4.94 3.80
CA ALA A 296 14.35 -5.87 4.33
C ALA A 296 15.76 -5.26 4.37
N LYS A 297 16.06 -4.30 3.48
CA LYS A 297 17.34 -3.58 3.48
C LYS A 297 17.46 -2.57 4.64
N LEU A 298 16.37 -2.28 5.35
CA LEU A 298 16.39 -1.47 6.57
C LEU A 298 16.87 -2.26 7.78
N VAL A 299 16.78 -3.59 7.77
CA VAL A 299 17.23 -4.44 8.88
C VAL A 299 18.73 -4.25 9.12
N ASN A 300 19.15 -4.17 10.39
CA ASN A 300 20.52 -3.80 10.81
C ASN A 300 20.94 -2.38 10.39
N LYS A 301 20.00 -1.50 10.05
CA LYS A 301 20.28 -0.09 9.76
C LYS A 301 19.59 0.81 10.79
N THR A 302 20.10 2.03 10.88
CA THR A 302 19.52 3.07 11.73
C THR A 302 18.80 4.09 10.86
N ILE A 303 17.49 4.24 11.07
CA ILE A 303 16.70 5.33 10.49
C ILE A 303 16.95 6.58 11.33
N ASN A 304 17.46 7.64 10.74
CA ASN A 304 17.68 8.92 11.45
C ASN A 304 16.76 10.03 10.95
N LYS A 305 15.97 9.78 9.89
CA LYS A 305 15.07 10.77 9.32
C LYS A 305 13.79 10.14 8.80
N ILE A 306 12.67 10.77 9.10
CA ILE A 306 11.35 10.44 8.56
C ILE A 306 10.78 11.70 7.92
N THR A 307 10.40 11.63 6.65
CA THR A 307 9.80 12.75 5.93
C THR A 307 8.33 12.47 5.68
N TYR A 308 7.46 13.33 6.22
CA TYR A 308 6.02 13.31 5.94
C TYR A 308 5.73 14.25 4.78
N VAL A 309 5.21 13.70 3.68
CA VAL A 309 4.91 14.44 2.46
C VAL A 309 3.45 14.86 2.49
N THR A 310 3.19 16.15 2.35
CA THR A 310 1.84 16.75 2.33
C THR A 310 1.67 17.64 1.11
N PRO A 311 0.44 17.99 0.71
CA PRO A 311 0.19 18.95 -0.38
C PRO A 311 0.84 20.33 -0.16
N GLU A 312 1.12 20.70 1.09
CA GLU A 312 1.74 21.97 1.46
C GLU A 312 3.27 21.89 1.60
N GLY A 313 3.83 20.68 1.55
CA GLY A 313 5.26 20.39 1.61
C GLY A 313 5.65 19.40 2.69
N ASN A 314 6.97 19.24 2.84
CA ASN A 314 7.59 18.19 3.62
C ASN A 314 7.85 18.63 5.06
N TYR A 315 7.42 17.80 6.00
CA TYR A 315 7.75 17.89 7.43
C TYR A 315 8.80 16.83 7.73
N VAL A 316 10.02 17.28 8.00
CA VAL A 316 11.19 16.40 8.13
C VAL A 316 11.51 16.21 9.60
N TYR A 317 11.42 14.98 10.10
CA TYR A 317 11.74 14.61 11.47
C TYR A 317 13.14 14.02 11.48
N THR A 318 14.00 14.52 12.36
CA THR A 318 15.37 14.03 12.52
C THR A 318 15.60 13.58 13.95
N PHE A 319 16.22 12.42 14.10
CA PHE A 319 16.43 11.78 15.40
C PHE A 319 17.93 11.68 15.67
N ALA A 320 18.39 12.29 16.77
CA ALA A 320 19.81 12.32 17.13
C ALA A 320 20.38 10.92 17.36
N ASP A 321 19.64 10.08 18.10
CA ASP A 321 20.03 8.70 18.41
C ASP A 321 19.58 7.70 17.32
N GLY A 322 18.70 8.15 16.41
CA GLY A 322 18.11 7.32 15.37
C GLY A 322 17.19 6.21 15.91
N ILE A 323 16.75 5.36 15.00
CA ILE A 323 15.87 4.22 15.24
C ILE A 323 16.55 3.00 14.62
N PHE A 324 17.17 2.18 15.45
CA PHE A 324 17.86 0.97 14.98
C PHE A 324 16.85 -0.14 14.69
N ILE A 325 16.77 -0.56 13.42
CA ILE A 325 15.87 -1.63 12.99
C ILE A 325 16.53 -2.98 13.29
N LYS A 326 16.12 -3.55 14.42
CA LYS A 326 16.73 -4.73 15.01
C LYS A 326 16.49 -5.98 14.14
N PRO A 327 17.50 -6.81 13.87
CA PRO A 327 17.30 -8.09 13.18
C PRO A 327 16.49 -9.09 14.00
N ALA A 328 15.91 -10.08 13.33
CA ALA A 328 15.36 -11.25 13.98
C ALA A 328 16.47 -12.10 14.62
N TYR A 329 16.18 -12.71 15.76
CA TYR A 329 17.09 -13.67 16.39
C TYR A 329 17.04 -15.01 15.63
N SER A 330 18.21 -15.54 15.27
CA SER A 330 18.30 -16.65 14.29
C SER A 330 17.94 -18.03 14.84
N GLU A 331 18.02 -18.23 16.16
CA GLU A 331 17.76 -19.52 16.79
C GLU A 331 16.39 -19.55 17.45
N GLU A 332 15.69 -20.67 17.37
CA GLU A 332 14.44 -20.85 18.11
C GLU A 332 14.72 -21.03 19.60
N ILE A 333 14.17 -20.16 20.44
CA ILE A 333 14.22 -20.32 21.90
C ILE A 333 12.93 -21.01 22.33
N SER A 334 13.04 -22.04 23.16
CA SER A 334 11.89 -22.73 23.74
C SER A 334 12.00 -22.83 25.26
N GLY A 335 10.88 -23.09 25.93
CA GLY A 335 10.84 -23.32 27.37
C GLY A 335 9.55 -23.98 27.82
N THR A 336 9.53 -24.45 29.06
CA THR A 336 8.41 -25.22 29.64
C THR A 336 7.97 -24.64 30.97
N PHE A 337 6.66 -24.72 31.22
CA PHE A 337 6.10 -24.47 32.54
C PHE A 337 6.27 -25.70 33.43
N SER A 338 6.40 -25.50 34.75
CA SER A 338 6.27 -26.59 35.71
C SER A 338 4.84 -27.16 35.73
N ASP A 339 4.68 -28.39 36.20
CA ASP A 339 3.37 -29.05 36.29
C ASP A 339 2.35 -28.26 37.13
N ASP A 340 2.82 -27.50 38.12
CA ASP A 340 2.00 -26.62 38.96
C ASP A 340 1.85 -25.18 38.42
N MET A 341 2.43 -24.90 37.26
CA MET A 341 2.42 -23.59 36.58
C MET A 341 3.06 -22.44 37.36
N LYS A 342 3.80 -22.71 38.45
CA LYS A 342 4.41 -21.66 39.29
C LYS A 342 5.78 -21.22 38.81
N SER A 343 6.37 -21.92 37.85
CA SER A 343 7.68 -21.58 37.30
C SER A 343 7.72 -21.81 35.79
N PHE A 344 8.61 -21.06 35.14
CA PHE A 344 8.94 -21.24 33.73
C PHE A 344 10.45 -21.46 33.58
N THR A 345 10.83 -22.43 32.75
CA THR A 345 12.23 -22.82 32.52
C THR A 345 12.55 -22.76 31.04
N LEU A 346 13.56 -21.96 30.68
CA LEU A 346 14.08 -21.89 29.32
C LEU A 346 14.90 -23.15 29.00
N ASN A 347 14.77 -23.70 27.81
CA ASN A 347 15.59 -24.83 27.34
C ASN A 347 17.02 -24.39 27.01
N GLN A 348 17.19 -23.14 26.57
CA GLN A 348 18.49 -22.51 26.32
C GLN A 348 18.43 -21.02 26.66
N LEU A 349 19.57 -20.46 27.08
CA LEU A 349 19.69 -19.03 27.34
C LEU A 349 20.16 -18.33 26.06
N PRO A 350 19.39 -17.38 25.52
CA PRO A 350 19.85 -16.61 24.37
C PRO A 350 21.02 -15.70 24.76
N THR A 351 21.89 -15.42 23.79
CA THR A 351 22.99 -14.46 23.97
C THR A 351 22.55 -13.11 23.41
N VAL A 352 22.11 -12.22 24.28
CA VAL A 352 21.55 -10.90 23.92
C VAL A 352 22.05 -9.81 24.87
N LYS A 353 22.03 -8.56 24.42
CA LYS A 353 22.41 -7.40 25.23
C LYS A 353 21.21 -6.82 25.97
N ASN A 354 21.37 -6.61 27.29
CA ASN A 354 20.36 -6.01 28.17
C ASN A 354 18.98 -6.69 28.09
N GLY A 355 18.98 -8.01 27.97
CA GLY A 355 17.76 -8.79 27.77
C GLY A 355 16.84 -8.84 28.98
N THR A 356 15.54 -8.75 28.74
CA THR A 356 14.46 -8.89 29.74
C THR A 356 13.53 -10.02 29.33
N LEU A 357 13.38 -11.03 30.18
CA LEU A 357 12.41 -12.10 30.02
C LEU A 357 11.07 -11.65 30.61
N THR A 358 10.00 -11.76 29.83
CA THR A 358 8.63 -11.45 30.25
C THR A 358 7.72 -12.65 30.02
N VAL A 359 7.00 -13.05 31.07
CA VAL A 359 5.96 -14.09 31.03
C VAL A 359 4.62 -13.43 31.26
N THR A 360 3.70 -13.58 30.30
CA THR A 360 2.39 -12.92 30.31
C THR A 360 1.30 -13.95 30.18
N TYR A 361 0.23 -13.79 30.96
CA TYR A 361 -1.01 -14.52 30.81
C TYR A 361 -2.09 -13.58 30.27
N THR A 362 -2.69 -13.89 29.12
CA THR A 362 -3.69 -13.03 28.48
C THR A 362 -5.07 -13.68 28.54
N VAL A 363 -6.05 -12.96 29.09
CA VAL A 363 -7.45 -13.39 29.21
C VAL A 363 -8.30 -12.65 28.19
N GLY A 364 -9.34 -13.31 27.67
CA GLY A 364 -10.29 -12.74 26.72
C GLY A 364 -9.88 -12.84 25.25
N ALA A 365 -10.69 -12.25 24.37
CA ALA A 365 -10.53 -12.33 22.92
C ALA A 365 -10.76 -10.98 22.23
N GLY A 366 -10.20 -10.82 21.03
CA GLY A 366 -10.35 -9.60 20.22
C GLY A 366 -9.89 -8.33 20.96
N HIS A 367 -10.74 -7.30 20.97
CA HIS A 367 -10.50 -6.02 21.65
C HIS A 367 -10.64 -6.07 23.18
N MET A 368 -11.08 -7.20 23.74
CA MET A 368 -11.25 -7.39 25.19
C MET A 368 -10.11 -8.21 25.82
N LYS A 369 -8.96 -8.32 25.13
CA LYS A 369 -7.77 -9.00 25.68
C LYS A 369 -7.18 -8.19 26.82
N THR A 370 -6.97 -8.85 27.96
CA THR A 370 -6.32 -8.25 29.15
C THR A 370 -5.08 -9.06 29.51
N PRO A 371 -3.87 -8.48 29.36
CA PRO A 371 -2.62 -9.15 29.75
C PRO A 371 -2.31 -8.96 31.24
N TYR A 372 -1.84 -10.02 31.89
CA TYR A 372 -1.32 -10.05 33.25
C TYR A 372 0.15 -10.49 33.21
N THR A 373 1.06 -9.61 33.64
CA THR A 373 2.49 -9.93 33.70
C THR A 373 2.78 -10.75 34.95
N LEU A 374 3.21 -12.00 34.75
CA LEU A 374 3.53 -12.94 35.84
C LEU A 374 5.00 -12.88 36.25
N TYR A 375 5.86 -12.46 35.32
CA TYR A 375 7.27 -12.23 35.55
C TYR A 375 7.77 -11.20 34.54
N SER A 376 8.61 -10.27 34.98
CA SER A 376 9.40 -9.40 34.10
C SER A 376 10.71 -9.08 34.80
N GLY A 377 11.82 -9.47 34.20
CA GLY A 377 13.13 -9.30 34.81
C GLY A 377 14.28 -9.83 33.95
N ALA A 378 15.49 -9.83 34.51
CA ALA A 378 16.67 -10.33 33.83
C ALA A 378 16.49 -11.79 33.37
N ILE A 379 17.05 -12.13 32.22
CA ILE A 379 16.95 -13.50 31.68
C ILE A 379 17.64 -14.47 32.65
N ALA A 380 16.88 -15.47 33.10
CA ALA A 380 17.36 -16.57 33.93
C ALA A 380 16.86 -17.91 33.41
N LYS A 381 17.60 -18.98 33.71
CA LYS A 381 17.28 -20.34 33.24
C LYS A 381 15.92 -20.81 33.73
N SER A 382 15.57 -20.46 34.96
CA SER A 382 14.29 -20.76 35.59
C SER A 382 13.84 -19.57 36.42
N VAL A 383 12.55 -19.23 36.34
CA VAL A 383 11.95 -18.08 37.03
C VAL A 383 10.65 -18.50 37.71
N SER A 384 10.36 -17.89 38.86
CA SER A 384 9.08 -18.05 39.56
C SER A 384 8.06 -17.05 39.04
N LEU A 385 6.80 -17.48 38.94
CA LEU A 385 5.69 -16.70 38.40
C LEU A 385 4.77 -16.23 39.51
N ASP A 386 4.38 -14.95 39.48
CA ASP A 386 3.38 -14.40 40.40
C ASP A 386 1.98 -14.62 39.85
N LEU A 387 1.38 -15.75 40.22
CA LEU A 387 0.01 -16.09 39.83
C LEU A 387 -1.04 -15.23 40.55
N ASN A 388 -0.69 -14.50 41.61
CA ASN A 388 -1.64 -13.60 42.29
C ASN A 388 -1.96 -12.35 41.44
N ALA A 389 -1.17 -12.10 40.39
CA ALA A 389 -1.45 -11.06 39.41
C ALA A 389 -2.72 -11.37 38.59
N ILE A 390 -3.17 -12.63 38.55
CA ILE A 390 -4.36 -13.05 37.81
C ILE A 390 -5.58 -12.97 38.75
N PRO A 391 -6.65 -12.23 38.38
CA PRO A 391 -7.90 -12.24 39.13
C PRO A 391 -8.50 -13.64 39.27
N SER A 392 -9.07 -13.95 40.43
CA SER A 392 -9.62 -15.29 40.70
C SER A 392 -10.82 -15.67 39.84
N ASP A 393 -11.48 -14.69 39.23
CA ASP A 393 -12.61 -14.83 38.31
C ASP A 393 -12.18 -14.88 36.83
N ALA A 394 -10.88 -14.85 36.54
CA ALA A 394 -10.37 -14.99 35.19
C ALA A 394 -10.56 -16.44 34.67
N GLU A 395 -11.54 -16.64 33.79
CA GLU A 395 -11.77 -17.92 33.11
C GLU A 395 -11.06 -17.97 31.75
N GLY A 396 -10.10 -18.89 31.63
CA GLY A 396 -9.41 -19.16 30.36
C GLY A 396 -8.44 -18.07 29.90
N GLY A 397 -7.39 -18.47 29.19
CA GLY A 397 -6.37 -17.55 28.71
C GLY A 397 -5.19 -18.27 28.08
N THR A 398 -4.25 -17.50 27.55
CA THR A 398 -3.06 -18.02 26.88
C THR A 398 -1.80 -17.43 27.50
N TYR A 399 -0.82 -18.29 27.73
CA TYR A 399 0.52 -17.89 28.12
C TYR A 399 1.34 -17.47 26.89
N SER A 400 2.09 -16.39 27.02
CA SER A 400 3.14 -16.01 26.10
C SER A 400 4.42 -15.70 26.88
N VAL A 401 5.55 -16.02 26.27
CA VAL A 401 6.87 -15.72 26.82
C VAL A 401 7.68 -15.02 25.75
N THR A 402 8.20 -13.85 26.09
CA THR A 402 8.94 -12.99 25.18
C THR A 402 10.22 -12.51 25.84
N ILE A 403 11.28 -12.38 25.05
CA ILE A 403 12.54 -11.79 25.48
C ILE A 403 12.78 -10.53 24.64
N SER A 404 12.77 -9.37 25.30
CA SER A 404 13.12 -8.08 24.69
C SER A 404 14.58 -7.74 24.99
N CYS A 405 15.29 -7.11 24.06
CA CYS A 405 16.71 -6.79 24.18
C CYS A 405 17.11 -5.61 23.28
N ASP A 406 18.35 -5.14 23.38
CA ASP A 406 18.83 -4.00 22.59
C ASP A 406 19.15 -4.39 21.13
N ASP A 407 19.60 -5.63 20.91
CA ASP A 407 20.26 -6.09 19.70
C ASP A 407 19.33 -6.83 18.72
N TYR A 408 18.22 -7.41 19.19
CA TYR A 408 17.30 -8.16 18.35
C TYR A 408 15.84 -7.72 18.53
N ALA A 409 15.04 -7.97 17.49
CA ALA A 409 13.59 -7.95 17.61
C ALA A 409 13.14 -8.91 18.71
N ASP A 410 11.98 -8.63 19.30
CA ASP A 410 11.42 -9.42 20.40
C ASP A 410 11.40 -10.91 20.06
N ILE A 411 12.06 -11.71 20.91
CA ILE A 411 12.22 -13.14 20.71
C ILE A 411 11.03 -13.83 21.37
N TYR A 412 10.15 -14.42 20.57
CA TYR A 412 9.06 -15.23 21.08
C TYR A 412 9.57 -16.62 21.45
N VAL A 413 9.36 -17.00 22.71
CA VAL A 413 9.80 -18.30 23.21
C VAL A 413 8.72 -19.34 22.91
N ALA A 414 9.09 -20.35 22.14
CA ALA A 414 8.22 -21.48 21.82
C ALA A 414 7.90 -22.29 23.08
N ILE A 415 6.60 -22.51 23.31
CA ILE A 415 6.10 -23.35 24.40
C ILE A 415 5.64 -24.68 23.77
N PRO A 416 6.43 -25.76 23.87
CA PRO A 416 6.11 -27.01 23.22
C PRO A 416 4.87 -27.64 23.87
N VAL A 417 4.00 -28.19 23.03
CA VAL A 417 2.83 -28.95 23.50
C VAL A 417 3.31 -30.22 24.21
N THR A 418 2.82 -30.44 25.43
CA THR A 418 3.19 -31.64 26.20
C THR A 418 2.61 -32.91 25.55
N GLU A 419 3.25 -34.05 25.76
CA GLU A 419 2.74 -35.33 25.22
C GLU A 419 1.33 -35.66 25.76
N ALA A 420 1.02 -35.24 26.98
CA ALA A 420 -0.33 -35.36 27.55
C ALA A 420 -1.36 -34.51 26.79
N GLN A 421 -1.02 -33.26 26.47
CA GLN A 421 -1.88 -32.38 25.67
C GLN A 421 -2.06 -32.92 24.24
N LYS A 422 -1.00 -33.46 23.62
CA LYS A 422 -1.11 -34.14 22.32
C LYS A 422 -2.07 -35.33 22.38
N ALA A 423 -1.96 -36.15 23.42
CA ALA A 423 -2.84 -37.31 23.61
C ALA A 423 -4.32 -36.90 23.82
N GLN A 424 -4.57 -35.85 24.61
CA GLN A 424 -5.92 -35.29 24.79
C GLN A 424 -6.49 -34.74 23.48
N LEU A 425 -5.69 -34.00 22.70
CA LEU A 425 -6.12 -33.50 21.39
C LEU A 425 -6.46 -34.64 20.43
N GLN A 426 -5.65 -35.71 20.41
CA GLN A 426 -5.95 -36.89 19.59
C GLN A 426 -7.25 -37.57 20.00
N GLU A 427 -7.56 -37.63 21.30
CA GLU A 427 -8.82 -38.19 21.78
C GLU A 427 -10.02 -37.32 21.40
N LEU A 428 -9.89 -35.99 21.51
CA LEU A 428 -10.91 -35.05 21.04
C LEU A 428 -11.16 -35.18 19.54
N ILE A 429 -10.10 -35.34 18.74
CA ILE A 429 -10.23 -35.58 17.29
C ILE A 429 -11.02 -36.87 17.03
N LYS A 430 -10.72 -37.98 17.72
CA LYS A 430 -11.48 -39.24 17.57
C LYS A 430 -12.96 -39.09 17.97
N GLN A 431 -13.24 -38.35 19.04
CA GLN A 431 -14.62 -38.07 19.46
C GLN A 431 -15.36 -37.24 18.41
N ALA A 432 -14.72 -36.20 17.86
CA ALA A 432 -15.28 -35.38 16.79
C ALA A 432 -15.54 -36.20 15.53
N GLU A 433 -14.59 -37.06 15.11
CA GLU A 433 -14.77 -37.96 13.97
C GLU A 433 -15.95 -38.94 14.18
N THR A 434 -16.11 -39.44 15.40
CA THR A 434 -17.22 -40.35 15.76
C THR A 434 -18.56 -39.61 15.72
N ALA A 435 -18.62 -38.39 16.25
CA ALA A 435 -19.80 -37.54 16.19
C ALA A 435 -20.17 -37.15 14.74
N LEU A 436 -19.17 -36.88 13.89
CA LEU A 436 -19.38 -36.57 12.47
C LEU A 436 -19.97 -37.76 11.71
N LYS A 437 -19.49 -38.98 11.99
CA LYS A 437 -20.06 -40.23 11.44
C LYS A 437 -21.48 -40.48 11.92
N GLY A 438 -21.80 -40.11 13.16
CA GLY A 438 -23.17 -40.16 13.70
C GLY A 438 -24.12 -39.14 13.07
N ALA A 439 -23.62 -37.96 12.71
CA ALA A 439 -24.40 -36.90 12.03
C ALA A 439 -24.67 -37.19 10.55
N GLY A 440 -23.86 -38.04 9.90
CA GLY A 440 -24.08 -38.52 8.54
C GLY A 440 -25.24 -39.52 8.38
N ALA A 441 -25.97 -39.85 9.45
CA ALA A 441 -27.04 -40.86 9.44
C ALA A 441 -28.44 -40.30 9.15
N ASP A 442 -28.61 -38.98 8.94
CA ASP A 442 -29.92 -38.38 8.64
C ASP A 442 -29.98 -37.64 7.30
N ASP A 443 -29.39 -38.26 6.27
CA ASP A 443 -29.57 -37.88 4.86
C ASP A 443 -31.04 -38.09 4.38
N SER A 444 -31.89 -38.68 5.22
CA SER A 444 -33.31 -38.93 4.96
C SER A 444 -34.12 -37.62 4.80
N VAL A 445 -33.78 -36.57 5.56
CA VAL A 445 -34.46 -35.27 5.51
C VAL A 445 -34.03 -34.46 4.28
N LEU A 446 -32.76 -34.54 3.88
CA LEU A 446 -32.22 -33.85 2.71
C LEU A 446 -32.71 -34.49 1.40
N LEU A 447 -32.83 -35.82 1.36
CA LEU A 447 -33.40 -36.54 0.21
C LEU A 447 -34.91 -36.27 0.05
N ALA A 448 -35.65 -36.16 1.17
CA ALA A 448 -37.07 -35.81 1.15
C ALA A 448 -37.34 -34.39 0.63
N HIS A 449 -36.39 -33.45 0.78
CA HIS A 449 -36.51 -32.09 0.24
C HIS A 449 -36.16 -32.01 -1.25
N LYS A 450 -35.23 -32.85 -1.75
CA LYS A 450 -34.90 -32.93 -3.19
C LYS A 450 -35.96 -33.60 -4.05
N MET A 451 -36.84 -34.43 -3.48
CA MET A 451 -37.94 -35.07 -4.21
C MET A 451 -39.25 -34.25 -4.22
N ARG A 452 -39.26 -33.02 -3.69
CA ARG A 452 -40.39 -32.07 -3.74
C ARG A 452 -40.08 -30.77 -4.51
N GLN A 453 -39.14 -30.79 -5.44
CA GLN A 453 -39.06 -29.85 -6.56
C GLN A 453 -39.17 -30.64 -7.86
#